data_AF-H5SAD7-F1
#
_entry.id   AF-H5SAD7-F1
#
_cell.length_a   1.000
_cell.length_b   1.000
_cell.length_c   1.000
_cell.angle_alpha   90.00
_cell.angle_beta   90.00
_cell.angle_gamma   90.00
#
_symmetry.space_group_name_H-M   'P 1'
#
loop_
_entity.id
_entity.type
_entity.pdbx_description
1 polymer ?
#
loop_
_entity_poly.entity_id
_entity_poly.type
_entity_poly.pdbx_seq_one_letter_code
_entity_poly.pdbx_strand_id
1 'polypeptide(L)' 'MMTLNERREYEDVTSYTTVTARAVVDHLIRLGTLGRGTAVREEPHRRSIMELQGLGREVWKGIDAKGYIDELRDEWDHR' A
#
# COMPACT_ATOMS: atom_id res chain seq x y z
N MET A 1 -29.69 24.38 -13.48
CA MET A 1 -28.51 24.87 -14.19
C MET A 1 -27.59 25.52 -13.17
N MET A 2 -26.37 24.99 -13.01
CA MET A 2 -25.27 25.62 -12.31
C MET A 2 -24.02 25.38 -13.19
N THR A 3 -23.23 26.43 -13.37
CA THR A 3 -22.27 26.64 -14.46
C THR A 3 -20.98 25.85 -14.30
N LEU A 4 -20.37 25.48 -15.44
CA LEU A 4 -19.01 24.94 -15.55
C LEU A 4 -17.98 25.89 -14.92
N ASN A 5 -17.68 25.77 -13.64
CA ASN A 5 -16.48 26.43 -13.08
C ASN A 5 -15.82 25.71 -11.90
N GLU A 6 -16.10 24.42 -11.70
CA GLU A 6 -15.49 23.58 -10.64
C GLU A 6 -14.61 22.47 -11.22
N ARG A 7 -14.04 22.66 -12.42
CA ARG A 7 -13.14 21.70 -13.10
C ARG A 7 -11.70 22.22 -13.29
N ARG A 8 -11.25 23.11 -12.42
CA ARG A 8 -9.84 23.45 -12.19
C ARG A 8 -9.77 23.58 -10.68
N GLU A 9 -9.19 22.63 -9.96
CA GLU A 9 -7.75 22.47 -9.89
C GLU A 9 -7.50 21.14 -9.15
N TYR A 10 -7.42 20.04 -9.89
CA TYR A 10 -7.01 18.73 -9.37
C TYR A 10 -5.83 18.24 -10.21
N GLU A 11 -4.88 19.14 -10.44
CA GLU A 11 -3.59 18.88 -11.07
C GLU A 11 -2.52 19.30 -10.09
N ASP A 12 -2.23 18.46 -9.08
CA ASP A 12 -0.84 18.19 -8.67
C ASP A 12 -0.76 16.99 -7.69
N VAL A 13 -1.09 15.78 -8.15
CA VAL A 13 -0.79 14.53 -7.40
C VAL A 13 0.09 13.59 -8.23
N THR A 14 0.62 14.08 -9.35
CA THR A 14 1.36 13.27 -10.33
C THR A 14 2.86 13.24 -10.06
N SER A 15 3.28 13.34 -8.79
CA SER A 15 4.66 13.05 -8.38
C SER A 15 4.90 11.56 -8.08
N TYR A 16 3.97 10.68 -8.44
CA TYR A 16 4.30 9.27 -8.65
C TYR A 16 4.97 9.17 -10.01
N THR A 17 6.30 9.13 -10.00
CA THR A 17 7.13 8.79 -11.16
C THR A 17 6.43 7.68 -11.95
N THR A 18 6.12 7.91 -13.22
CA THR A 18 5.42 6.96 -14.07
C THR A 18 6.27 5.71 -14.23
N VAL A 19 6.00 4.70 -13.38
CA VAL A 19 6.60 3.39 -13.56
C VAL A 19 5.92 2.78 -14.78
N THR A 20 6.62 2.81 -15.92
CA THR A 20 6.08 2.22 -17.14
C THR A 20 5.79 0.73 -16.90
N ALA A 21 4.65 0.26 -17.40
CA ALA A 21 4.20 -1.12 -17.17
C ALA A 21 5.29 -2.15 -17.52
N ARG A 22 6.12 -1.87 -18.52
CA ARG A 22 7.22 -2.74 -18.93
C ARG A 22 8.31 -2.86 -17.84
N ALA A 23 8.69 -1.77 -17.19
CA ALA A 23 9.69 -1.80 -16.12
C ALA A 23 9.19 -2.60 -14.90
N VAL A 24 7.90 -2.50 -14.58
CA VAL A 24 7.27 -3.30 -13.52
C VAL A 24 7.31 -4.78 -13.88
N VAL A 25 6.91 -5.12 -15.11
CA VAL A 25 6.89 -6.52 -15.59
C VAL A 25 8.28 -7.13 -15.57
N ASP A 26 9.29 -6.41 -16.06
CA ASP A 26 10.68 -6.88 -16.04
C ASP A 26 11.20 -7.07 -14.61
N HIS A 27 10.84 -6.17 -13.69
CA HIS A 27 11.22 -6.28 -12.28
C HIS A 27 10.54 -7.48 -11.59
N LEU A 28 9.25 -7.71 -11.84
CA LEU A 28 8.50 -8.85 -11.32
C LEU A 28 9.05 -10.18 -11.84
N ILE A 29 9.46 -10.25 -13.11
CA ILE A 29 10.10 -11.45 -13.68
C ILE A 29 11.44 -11.72 -12.96
N ARG A 30 12.23 -10.68 -12.68
CA ARG A 30 13.51 -10.79 -11.95
C ARG A 30 13.32 -11.29 -10.51
N LEU A 31 12.25 -10.85 -9.84
CA LEU A 31 11.91 -11.33 -8.51
C LEU A 31 11.40 -12.78 -8.55
N GLY A 32 10.63 -13.15 -9.58
CA GLY A 32 10.09 -14.50 -9.76
C GLY A 32 11.14 -15.58 -10.05
N THR A 33 12.32 -15.22 -10.56
CA THR A 33 13.43 -16.18 -10.79
C THR A 33 14.26 -16.43 -9.54
N LEU A 34 14.34 -15.47 -8.61
CA LEU A 34 15.06 -15.61 -7.34
C LEU A 34 14.28 -16.42 -6.29
N GLY A 35 12.95 -16.41 -6.36
CA GLY A 35 12.08 -17.12 -5.39
C GLY A 35 11.80 -18.60 -5.67
N ARG A 36 12.26 -19.15 -6.81
CA ARG A 36 11.88 -20.51 -7.26
C ARG A 36 12.67 -21.65 -6.58
N GLY A 37 13.49 -21.34 -5.58
CA GLY A 37 14.29 -22.34 -4.84
C GLY A 37 13.71 -22.80 -3.51
N THR A 38 12.79 -22.04 -2.89
CA THR A 38 12.34 -22.32 -1.51
C THR A 38 10.88 -21.94 -1.22
N ALA A 39 10.09 -21.60 -2.24
CA ALA A 39 8.66 -21.39 -2.04
C ALA A 39 7.97 -22.75 -1.85
N VAL A 40 7.82 -23.16 -0.58
CA VAL A 40 6.75 -24.08 -0.19
C VAL A 40 5.48 -23.52 -0.81
N ARG A 41 4.90 -24.23 -1.77
CA ARG A 41 3.57 -23.92 -2.29
C ARG A 41 2.62 -24.11 -1.12
N GLU A 42 2.34 -23.04 -0.39
CA GLU A 42 1.15 -23.00 0.44
C GLU A 42 -0.02 -23.18 -0.52
N GLU A 43 -0.71 -24.32 -0.40
CA GLU A 43 -2.05 -24.51 -0.94
C GLU A 43 -2.86 -23.22 -0.65
N PRO A 44 -3.72 -22.75 -1.57
CA PRO A 44 -4.53 -21.56 -1.35
C PRO A 44 -5.54 -21.84 -0.23
N HIS A 45 -5.07 -21.80 1.01
CA HIS A 45 -5.88 -21.86 2.20
C HIS A 45 -6.65 -20.55 2.27
N ARG A 46 -7.98 -20.68 2.40
CA ARG A 46 -8.88 -19.56 2.67
C ARG A 46 -8.54 -19.01 4.06
N ARG A 47 -7.58 -18.09 4.11
CA ARG A 47 -7.19 -17.42 5.35
C ARG A 47 -8.38 -16.59 5.84
N SER A 48 -8.73 -16.75 7.09
CA SER A 48 -9.77 -15.94 7.74
C SER A 48 -9.14 -14.68 8.32
N ILE A 49 -9.78 -13.53 8.14
CA ILE A 49 -9.35 -12.30 8.82
C ILE A 49 -9.37 -12.44 10.36
N MET A 50 -10.14 -13.40 10.88
CA MET A 50 -10.19 -13.71 12.30
C MET A 50 -8.87 -14.27 12.84
N GLU A 51 -7.99 -14.79 11.98
CA GLU A 51 -6.63 -15.23 12.36
C GLU A 51 -5.76 -14.06 12.86
N LEU A 52 -6.10 -12.82 12.50
CA LEU A 52 -5.38 -11.62 12.90
C LEU A 52 -5.89 -11.01 14.22
N GLN A 53 -6.95 -11.60 14.80
CA GLN A 53 -7.54 -11.08 16.04
C GLN A 53 -6.52 -11.12 17.19
N GLY A 54 -6.33 -9.98 17.85
CA GLY A 54 -5.41 -9.87 19.01
C GLY A 54 -3.94 -9.71 18.64
N LEU A 55 -3.54 -9.85 17.37
CA LEU A 55 -2.15 -9.65 16.95
C LEU A 55 -1.71 -8.18 16.93
N GLY A 56 -2.64 -7.24 17.07
CA GLY A 56 -2.34 -5.81 17.03
C GLY A 56 -1.21 -5.42 17.98
N ARG A 57 -1.21 -5.88 19.24
CA ARG A 57 -0.15 -5.54 20.20
C ARG A 57 1.23 -5.98 19.75
N GLU A 58 1.37 -7.20 19.25
CA GLU A 58 2.67 -7.74 18.84
C GLU A 58 3.16 -7.10 17.53
N VAL A 59 2.24 -6.77 16.62
CA VAL A 59 2.55 -6.05 15.38
C VAL A 59 3.10 -4.65 15.69
N TRP A 60 2.53 -3.96 16.68
CA TRP A 60 2.96 -2.61 17.08
C TRP A 60 4.09 -2.60 18.12
N LYS A 61 4.62 -3.76 18.50
CA LYS A 61 5.66 -3.84 19.52
C LYS A 61 6.95 -3.18 19.04
N GLY A 62 7.43 -2.20 19.81
CA GLY A 62 8.64 -1.44 19.49
C GLY A 62 8.42 -0.36 18.43
N ILE A 63 7.18 -0.14 17.99
CA ILE A 63 6.79 0.96 17.11
C ILE A 63 6.03 1.99 17.97
N ASP A 64 6.32 3.28 17.79
CA ASP A 64 5.47 4.33 18.35
C ASP A 64 4.18 4.44 17.52
N ALA A 65 3.21 3.58 17.86
CA ALA A 65 1.92 3.54 17.20
C ALA A 65 1.18 4.88 17.29
N LYS A 66 1.39 5.63 18.38
CA LYS A 66 0.71 6.91 18.58
C LYS A 66 1.28 7.97 17.65
N GLY A 67 2.61 8.12 17.60
CA GLY A 67 3.28 9.03 16.69
C GLY A 67 2.90 8.77 15.23
N TYR A 68 2.91 7.50 14.81
CA TYR A 68 2.52 7.12 13.46
C TYR A 68 1.05 7.48 13.13
N ILE A 69 0.13 7.29 14.07
CA ILE A 69 -1.28 7.67 13.88
C ILE A 69 -1.44 9.19 13.81
N ASP A 70 -0.71 9.93 14.65
CA ASP A 70 -0.79 11.38 14.70
C ASP A 70 -0.24 11.98 13.38
N GLU A 71 0.87 11.48 12.85
CA GLU A 71 1.41 11.86 11.52
C GLU A 71 0.39 11.60 10.39
N LEU A 72 -0.23 10.42 10.38
CA LEU A 72 -1.26 10.09 9.38
C LEU A 72 -2.49 10.99 9.48
N ARG A 73 -2.89 11.41 10.69
CA ARG A 73 -4.01 12.33 10.87
C ARG A 73 -3.70 13.71 10.35
N ASP A 74 -2.50 14.20 10.66
CA ASP A 74 -2.03 15.47 10.15
C ASP A 74 -2.03 15.44 8.61
N GLU A 75 -1.57 14.37 7.96
CA GLU A 75 -1.64 14.23 6.49
C GLU A 75 -3.06 14.31 5.91
N TRP A 76 -4.08 13.87 6.66
CA TRP A 76 -5.47 13.86 6.20
C TRP A 76 -6.18 15.20 6.43
N ASP A 77 -5.83 15.92 7.50
CA ASP A 77 -6.39 17.24 7.81
C ASP A 77 -5.90 18.34 6.83
N HIS A 78 -4.78 18.09 6.14
CA HIS A 78 -4.21 19.00 5.13
C HIS A 78 -4.61 18.65 3.68
N ARG A 79 -5.68 17.87 3.47
CA ARG A 79 -6.07 17.32 2.16
C ARG A 79 -7.38 17.88 1.60
#